data_AF-A0AAV6C4Q9-F1
#
_entry.id   AF-A0AAV6C4Q9-F1
#
_cell.length_a   1.000
_cell.length_b   1.000
_cell.length_c   1.000
_cell.angle_alpha   90.00
_cell.angle_beta   90.00
_cell.angle_gamma   90.00
#
_symmetry.space_group_name_H-M   'P 1'
#
loop_
_entity.id
_entity.type
_entity.pdbx_description
1 polymer ?
#
loop_
_entity_poly.entity_id
_entity_poly.type
_entity_poly.pdbx_seq_one_letter_code
_entity_poly.pdbx_strand_id
1 'polypeptide(L)'
;MLRKLAIQWLSDYGLDKQLLQSGKLEEVTSTVLRKDAGRALIGRFDVVSKLAVHRLFAIAEQGRGGYRLTLAKLEVQHDTEDGTDKSERYYIDQLDINNHGLDEVITGASHYESWSYAVFEFDANDGLWREAYTAIGGGC
;
A
#
# COMPACT_ATOMS: atom_id res chain seq x y z
N MET A 1 11.99 -7.70 -5.10
CA MET A 1 12.43 -6.56 -4.28
C MET A 1 11.35 -6.12 -3.30
N LEU A 2 10.18 -5.66 -3.77
CA LEU A 2 9.05 -5.22 -2.93
C LEU A 2 8.63 -6.26 -1.88
N ARG A 3 8.49 -7.56 -2.25
CA ARG A 3 8.23 -8.65 -1.30
C ARG A 3 9.19 -8.68 -0.10
N LYS A 4 10.50 -8.50 -0.34
CA LYS A 4 11.50 -8.54 0.72
C LYS A 4 11.34 -7.36 1.67
N LEU A 5 11.07 -6.17 1.13
CA LEU A 5 10.82 -4.96 1.91
C LEU A 5 9.54 -5.08 2.74
N ALA A 6 8.46 -5.62 2.16
CA ALA A 6 7.20 -5.87 2.84
C ALA A 6 7.36 -6.88 4.00
N ILE A 7 8.06 -8.00 3.76
CA ILE A 7 8.37 -8.99 4.82
C ILE A 7 9.19 -8.35 5.94
N GLN A 8 10.21 -7.55 5.59
CA GLN A 8 11.03 -6.86 6.59
C GLN A 8 10.17 -5.91 7.44
N TRP A 9 9.37 -5.06 6.80
CA TRP A 9 8.50 -4.11 7.49
C TRP A 9 7.48 -4.82 8.41
N LEU A 10 6.85 -5.90 7.95
CA LEU A 10 5.91 -6.66 8.76
C LEU A 10 6.59 -7.42 9.91
N SER A 11 7.82 -7.89 9.70
CA SER A 11 8.62 -8.47 10.79
C SER A 11 8.96 -7.42 11.84
N ASP A 12 9.28 -6.20 11.42
CA ASP A 12 9.58 -5.08 12.32
C ASP A 12 8.32 -4.56 13.03
N TYR A 13 7.15 -4.66 12.39
CA TYR A 13 5.84 -4.43 12.99
C TYR A 13 5.47 -5.49 14.04
N GLY A 14 6.09 -6.68 14.00
CA GLY A 14 5.95 -7.73 15.01
C GLY A 14 5.27 -9.02 14.54
N LEU A 15 5.05 -9.20 13.24
CA LEU A 15 4.52 -10.48 12.72
C LEU A 15 5.57 -11.59 12.82
N ASP A 16 5.07 -12.79 13.11
CA ASP A 16 5.91 -13.99 13.18
C ASP A 16 6.58 -14.29 11.83
N LYS A 17 7.87 -14.60 11.87
CA LYS A 17 8.68 -14.80 10.66
C LYS A 17 8.27 -16.04 9.86
N GLN A 18 7.74 -17.08 10.49
CA GLN A 18 7.25 -18.26 9.77
C GLN A 18 5.96 -17.93 9.01
N LEU A 19 5.06 -17.17 9.65
CA LEU A 19 3.84 -16.69 9.02
C LEU A 19 4.13 -15.80 7.80
N LEU A 20 5.16 -14.96 7.87
CA LEU A 20 5.55 -14.12 6.73
C LEU A 20 6.04 -14.92 5.51
N GLN A 21 6.48 -16.17 5.67
CA GLN A 21 6.91 -17.00 4.56
C GLN A 21 5.75 -17.40 3.63
N SER A 22 4.55 -17.58 4.18
CA SER A 22 3.34 -17.87 3.40
C SER A 22 2.70 -16.62 2.78
N GLY A 23 3.23 -15.44 3.06
CA GLY A 23 2.72 -14.19 2.50
C GLY A 23 2.86 -14.10 0.98
N LYS A 24 1.84 -13.52 0.35
CA LYS A 24 1.71 -13.38 -1.11
C LYS A 24 1.81 -11.92 -1.51
N LEU A 25 2.51 -11.66 -2.63
CA LEU A 25 2.58 -10.34 -3.22
C LEU A 25 1.58 -10.30 -4.38
N GLU A 26 0.57 -9.46 -4.25
CA GLU A 26 -0.51 -9.26 -5.22
C GLU A 26 -0.32 -7.93 -5.96
N GLU A 27 -0.77 -7.90 -7.22
CA GLU A 27 -0.91 -6.70 -8.07
C GLU A 27 0.26 -5.70 -7.98
N VAL A 28 1.38 -6.07 -8.60
CA VAL A 28 2.59 -5.23 -8.61
C VAL A 28 2.68 -4.41 -9.89
N THR A 29 2.66 -3.09 -9.73
CA THR A 29 2.91 -2.12 -10.80
C THR A 29 4.33 -1.56 -10.67
N SER A 30 5.02 -1.40 -11.81
CA SER A 30 6.29 -0.67 -11.87
C SER A 30 6.14 0.56 -12.74
N THR A 31 6.43 1.72 -12.16
CA THR A 31 6.18 3.02 -12.77
C THR A 31 7.25 4.05 -12.35
N VAL A 32 7.17 5.27 -12.88
CA VAL A 32 7.96 6.42 -12.46
C VAL A 32 6.99 7.43 -11.85
N LEU A 33 7.13 7.70 -10.55
CA LEU A 33 6.20 8.60 -9.83
C LEU A 33 6.63 10.08 -9.89
N ARG A 34 7.90 10.34 -10.21
CA ARG A 34 8.47 11.70 -10.21
C ARG A 34 9.54 11.81 -11.29
N LYS A 35 9.57 12.98 -11.94
CA LYS A 35 10.62 13.32 -12.90
C LYS A 35 11.97 13.27 -12.17
N ASP A 36 12.94 12.58 -12.76
CA ASP A 36 14.29 12.36 -12.22
C ASP A 36 14.40 11.40 -11.00
N ALA A 37 13.29 10.81 -10.55
CA ALA A 37 13.34 9.70 -9.60
C ALA A 37 13.58 8.36 -10.32
N GLY A 38 14.11 7.38 -9.59
CA GLY A 38 14.18 6.00 -10.07
C GLY A 38 12.80 5.35 -10.21
N ARG A 39 12.77 4.09 -10.65
CA ARG A 39 11.51 3.34 -10.72
C ARG A 39 10.89 3.14 -9.34
N ALA A 40 9.57 3.27 -9.26
CA ALA A 40 8.76 2.82 -8.15
C ALA A 40 8.21 1.40 -8.42
N LEU A 41 7.99 0.65 -7.34
CA LEU A 41 7.21 -0.57 -7.29
C LEU A 41 6.05 -0.34 -6.33
N ILE A 42 4.83 -0.51 -6.81
CA ILE A 42 3.60 -0.35 -6.04
C ILE A 42 2.92 -1.69 -6.00
N GLY A 43 2.43 -2.12 -4.84
CA GLY A 43 1.65 -3.35 -4.75
C GLY A 43 1.24 -3.68 -3.34
N ARG A 44 0.62 -4.84 -3.17
CA ARG A 44 0.08 -5.28 -1.88
C ARG A 44 0.68 -6.61 -1.46
N PHE A 45 1.04 -6.73 -0.18
CA PHE A 45 1.52 -7.98 0.40
C PHE A 45 0.55 -8.49 1.46
N ASP A 46 -0.03 -9.66 1.21
CA ASP A 46 -1.08 -10.26 2.02
C ASP A 46 -0.53 -11.43 2.84
N VAL A 47 -0.81 -11.42 4.13
CA VAL A 47 -0.44 -12.47 5.08
C VAL A 47 -1.70 -12.93 5.81
N VAL A 48 -2.15 -14.14 5.49
CA VAL A 48 -3.36 -14.74 6.05
C VAL A 48 -2.98 -15.69 7.18
N SER A 49 -3.62 -15.53 8.33
CA SER A 49 -3.55 -16.46 9.46
C SER A 49 -4.97 -16.91 9.86
N LYS A 50 -5.06 -17.81 10.85
CA LYS A 50 -6.35 -18.21 11.43
C LYS A 50 -7.04 -17.10 12.24
N LEU A 51 -6.30 -16.07 12.66
CA LEU A 51 -6.79 -15.03 13.58
C LEU A 51 -6.99 -13.68 12.90
N ALA A 52 -6.32 -13.47 11.77
CA ALA A 52 -6.34 -12.20 11.07
C ALA A 52 -5.76 -12.33 9.65
N VAL A 53 -6.18 -11.41 8.78
CA VAL A 53 -5.54 -11.13 7.50
C VAL A 53 -4.85 -9.77 7.57
N HIS A 54 -3.55 -9.74 7.32
CA HIS A 54 -2.75 -8.53 7.25
C HIS A 54 -2.50 -8.19 5.79
N ARG A 55 -2.87 -6.99 5.36
CA ARG A 55 -2.70 -6.52 3.97
C ARG A 55 -1.86 -5.25 3.99
N LEU A 56 -0.64 -5.33 3.49
CA LEU A 56 0.27 -4.21 3.41
C LEU A 56 0.29 -3.65 1.99
N PHE A 57 -0.39 -2.53 1.76
CA PHE A 57 -0.20 -1.73 0.55
C PHE A 57 1.08 -0.90 0.69
N ALA A 58 1.97 -0.99 -0.31
CA ALA A 58 3.29 -0.39 -0.20
C ALA A 58 3.78 0.21 -1.53
N ILE A 59 4.53 1.31 -1.41
CA ILE A 59 5.31 1.92 -2.48
C ILE A 59 6.78 1.80 -2.11
N ALA A 60 7.55 1.15 -2.97
CA ALA A 60 9.01 1.10 -2.88
C ALA A 60 9.64 1.88 -4.01
N GLU A 61 10.44 2.90 -3.69
CA GLU A 61 11.12 3.73 -4.69
C GLU A 61 12.62 3.44 -4.73
N GLN A 62 13.16 3.39 -5.96
CA GLN A 62 14.58 3.19 -6.19
C GLN A 62 15.36 4.49 -5.94
N GLY A 63 16.28 4.44 -4.97
CA GLY A 63 17.28 5.47 -4.71
C GLY A 63 18.70 4.98 -4.99
N ARG A 64 19.70 5.77 -4.59
CA ARG A 64 21.14 5.45 -4.79
C ARG A 64 21.59 4.16 -4.09
N GLY A 65 20.92 3.77 -3.00
CA GLY A 65 21.22 2.56 -2.23
C GLY A 65 20.32 1.36 -2.51
N GLY A 66 19.50 1.42 -3.57
CA GLY A 66 18.47 0.43 -3.88
C GLY A 66 17.06 0.89 -3.53
N TYR A 67 16.13 -0.04 -3.44
CA TYR A 67 14.73 0.26 -3.14
C TYR A 67 14.52 0.45 -1.64
N ARG A 68 13.73 1.46 -1.27
CA ARG A 68 13.21 1.68 0.09
C ARG A 68 11.71 1.88 0.06
N LEU A 69 11.01 1.50 1.13
CA LEU A 69 9.59 1.83 1.27
C LEU A 69 9.45 3.34 1.52
N THR A 70 8.63 3.99 0.70
CA THR A 70 8.23 5.40 0.87
C THR A 70 6.74 5.51 1.21
N LEU A 71 5.98 4.44 1.05
CA LEU A 71 4.65 4.26 1.64
C LEU A 71 4.53 2.83 2.21
N ALA A 72 3.94 2.73 3.38
CA ALA A 72 3.52 1.48 4.00
C ALA A 72 2.19 1.71 4.71
N LYS A 73 1.09 1.19 4.14
CA LYS A 73 -0.26 1.27 4.71
C LYS A 73 -0.73 -0.14 5.03
N LEU A 74 -0.78 -0.46 6.31
CA LEU A 74 -1.24 -1.76 6.80
C LEU A 74 -2.74 -1.70 7.12
N GLU A 75 -3.49 -2.65 6.57
CA GLU A 75 -4.88 -2.94 6.93
C GLU A 75 -4.92 -4.33 7.57
N VAL A 76 -5.60 -4.47 8.71
CA VAL A 76 -5.73 -5.74 9.45
C VAL A 76 -7.21 -6.06 9.58
N GLN A 77 -7.58 -7.23 9.09
CA GLN A 77 -8.92 -7.82 9.21
C GLN A 77 -8.86 -8.90 10.27
N HIS A 78 -9.65 -8.79 11.34
CA HIS A 78 -9.71 -9.76 12.42
C HIS A 78 -10.87 -10.75 12.25
N ASP A 79 -11.97 -10.34 11.61
CA ASP A 79 -13.05 -11.25 11.26
C ASP A 79 -12.68 -12.06 10.01
N THR A 80 -12.20 -13.28 10.21
CA THR A 80 -11.87 -14.18 9.11
C THR A 80 -13.01 -15.10 8.69
N GLU A 81 -14.17 -15.07 9.37
CA GLU A 81 -15.28 -15.99 9.12
C GLU A 81 -16.25 -15.44 8.07
N ASP A 82 -16.78 -14.23 8.30
CA ASP A 82 -17.72 -13.58 7.37
C ASP A 82 -17.12 -12.38 6.62
N GLY A 83 -15.99 -11.84 7.12
CA GLY A 83 -15.28 -10.74 6.51
C GLY A 83 -15.99 -9.39 6.60
N THR A 84 -16.84 -9.19 7.60
CA THR A 84 -17.54 -7.92 7.86
C THR A 84 -16.61 -6.75 8.16
N ASP A 85 -15.36 -7.00 8.59
CA ASP A 85 -14.32 -5.97 8.76
C ASP A 85 -13.24 -6.01 7.65
N LYS A 86 -13.55 -6.67 6.51
CA LYS A 86 -12.62 -6.70 5.37
C LYS A 86 -12.30 -5.27 4.94
N SER A 87 -11.00 -4.98 4.82
CA SER A 87 -10.47 -3.81 4.13
C SER A 87 -9.32 -4.25 3.24
N GLU A 88 -9.36 -3.83 1.97
CA GLU A 88 -8.40 -4.20 0.95
C GLU A 88 -8.10 -3.03 0.02
N ARG A 89 -6.91 -2.45 0.16
CA ARG A 89 -6.41 -1.37 -0.70
C ARG A 89 -5.67 -1.86 -1.95
N TYR A 90 -5.88 -1.19 -3.08
CA TYR A 90 -5.21 -1.46 -4.35
C TYR A 90 -4.87 -0.17 -5.10
N TYR A 91 -3.89 -0.24 -5.98
CA TYR A 91 -3.48 0.88 -6.82
C TYR A 91 -4.49 1.10 -7.94
N ILE A 92 -4.93 2.35 -8.14
CA ILE A 92 -5.82 2.72 -9.25
C ILE A 92 -5.00 3.38 -10.35
N ASP A 93 -4.37 4.52 -10.03
CA ASP A 93 -3.66 5.32 -11.02
C ASP A 93 -2.68 6.30 -10.34
N GLN A 94 -1.90 7.01 -11.16
CA GLN A 94 -1.08 8.14 -10.75
C GLN A 94 -1.36 9.31 -11.68
N LEU A 95 -1.50 10.51 -11.12
CA LEU A 95 -1.76 11.73 -11.89
C LEU A 95 -1.35 12.96 -11.08
N ASP A 96 -0.77 13.96 -11.73
CA ASP A 96 -0.59 15.31 -11.19
C ASP A 96 -1.94 16.06 -11.21
N ILE A 97 -2.75 15.85 -10.17
CA ILE A 97 -4.12 16.38 -10.04
C ILE A 97 -4.10 17.88 -9.73
N ASN A 98 -3.14 18.31 -8.90
CA ASN A 98 -3.05 19.71 -8.46
C ASN A 98 -2.14 20.58 -9.37
N ASN A 99 -1.53 19.98 -10.41
CA ASN A 99 -0.70 20.62 -11.43
C ASN A 99 0.57 21.29 -10.86
N HIS A 100 1.22 20.64 -9.88
CA HIS A 100 2.49 21.08 -9.29
C HIS A 100 3.73 20.37 -9.85
N GLY A 101 3.55 19.45 -10.79
CA GLY A 101 4.62 18.72 -11.47
C GLY A 101 5.07 17.43 -10.78
N LEU A 102 4.34 16.96 -9.76
CA LEU A 102 4.53 15.65 -9.11
C LEU A 102 3.22 14.87 -9.17
N ASP A 103 3.29 13.60 -9.55
CA ASP A 103 2.08 12.77 -9.58
C ASP A 103 1.63 12.44 -8.15
N GLU A 104 0.34 12.55 -7.89
CA GLU A 104 -0.30 11.91 -6.75
C GLU A 104 -0.59 10.43 -7.05
N VAL A 105 -0.61 9.60 -6.01
CA VAL A 105 -1.00 8.19 -6.13
C VAL A 105 -2.44 8.01 -5.67
N ILE A 106 -3.29 7.52 -6.56
CA ILE A 106 -4.69 7.21 -6.29
C ILE A 106 -4.82 5.73 -5.95
N THR A 107 -5.44 5.44 -4.82
CA THR A 107 -5.75 4.08 -4.37
C THR A 107 -7.24 3.89 -4.21
N GLY A 108 -7.72 2.69 -4.48
CA GLY A 108 -9.05 2.22 -4.09
C GLY A 108 -8.94 1.35 -2.86
N ALA A 109 -10.00 1.27 -2.07
CA ALA A 109 -10.15 0.25 -1.05
C ALA A 109 -11.57 -0.32 -1.10
N SER A 110 -11.67 -1.64 -1.07
CA SER A 110 -12.94 -2.34 -0.89
C SER A 110 -13.12 -2.68 0.59
N HIS A 111 -14.30 -2.37 1.12
CA HIS A 111 -14.71 -2.72 2.47
C HIS A 111 -15.95 -3.63 2.41
N TYR A 112 -16.36 -4.20 3.54
CA TYR A 112 -17.67 -4.82 3.62
C TYR A 112 -18.76 -3.77 3.31
N GLU A 113 -19.61 -4.05 2.32
CA GLU A 113 -20.74 -3.21 1.85
C GLU A 113 -20.39 -1.77 1.41
N SER A 114 -19.11 -1.42 1.29
CA SER A 114 -18.68 -0.08 0.91
C SER A 114 -17.32 -0.06 0.22
N TRP A 115 -16.93 1.09 -0.31
CA TRP A 115 -15.65 1.33 -0.94
C TRP A 115 -15.13 2.71 -0.56
N SER A 116 -13.83 2.92 -0.74
CA SER A 116 -13.25 4.24 -0.64
C SER A 116 -12.16 4.44 -1.69
N TYR A 117 -11.80 5.69 -1.93
CA TYR A 117 -10.56 6.02 -2.60
C TYR A 117 -9.77 6.98 -1.72
N ALA A 118 -8.45 6.92 -1.85
CA ALA A 118 -7.53 7.82 -1.18
C ALA A 118 -6.48 8.33 -2.16
N VAL A 119 -6.10 9.59 -1.99
CA VAL A 119 -5.04 10.26 -2.74
C VAL A 119 -3.85 10.45 -1.80
N PHE A 120 -2.69 9.97 -2.25
CA PHE A 120 -1.42 10.13 -1.55
C PHE A 120 -0.55 11.15 -2.27
N GLU A 121 -0.09 12.15 -1.53
CA GLU A 121 0.85 13.18 -1.98
C GLU A 121 2.25 12.88 -1.45
N PHE A 122 3.28 13.20 -2.23
CA PHE A 122 4.67 13.00 -1.82
C PHE A 122 5.18 14.21 -1.02
N ASP A 123 5.59 14.00 0.23
CA ASP A 123 6.25 15.01 1.04
C ASP A 123 7.77 14.98 0.77
N ALA A 124 8.28 16.05 0.16
CA ALA A 124 9.69 16.18 -0.16
C ALA A 124 10.61 16.35 1.06
N ASN A 125 10.07 16.73 2.23
CA ASN A 125 10.86 16.97 3.43
C ASN A 125 11.34 15.68 4.08
N ASP A 126 10.47 14.67 4.19
CA ASP A 126 10.81 13.36 4.76
C ASP A 126 10.96 12.25 3.70
N GLY A 127 10.52 12.54 2.47
CA GLY A 127 10.58 11.63 1.35
C GLY A 127 9.58 10.49 1.43
N LEU A 128 8.43 10.72 2.06
CA LEU A 128 7.34 9.76 2.27
C LEU A 128 6.05 10.22 1.60
N TRP A 129 5.19 9.26 1.31
CA TRP A 129 3.83 9.53 0.83
C TRP A 129 2.87 9.73 2.00
N ARG A 130 2.04 10.76 1.92
CA ARG A 130 1.05 11.14 2.94
C ARG A 130 -0.34 11.11 2.33
N GLU A 131 -1.30 10.56 3.07
CA GLU A 131 -2.70 10.59 2.67
C GLU A 131 -3.20 12.04 2.75
N ALA A 132 -3.51 12.64 1.61
CA ALA A 132 -3.98 14.02 1.51
C ALA A 132 -5.51 14.10 1.47
N TYR A 133 -6.14 13.07 0.91
CA TYR A 133 -7.59 13.01 0.76
C TYR A 133 -8.09 11.57 0.83
N THR A 134 -9.25 11.38 1.44
CA THR A 134 -9.99 10.12 1.43
C THR A 134 -11.48 10.41 1.27
N ALA A 135 -12.13 9.68 0.38
CA ALA A 135 -13.58 9.69 0.24
C ALA A 135 -14.14 8.28 0.24
N ILE A 136 -15.27 8.15 0.91
CA ILE A 136 -15.98 6.88 1.09
C ILE A 136 -17.25 6.95 0.25
N GLY A 137 -17.51 5.88 -0.48
CA GLY A 137 -18.77 5.65 -1.18
C GLY A 137 -19.30 4.29 -0.76
N GLY A 138 -20.56 4.22 -0.34
CA GLY A 138 -21.12 2.97 0.14
C GLY A 138 -22.42 3.19 0.89
N GLY A 139 -23.31 2.22 0.76
CA GLY A 139 -24.68 2.28 1.22
C GLY A 139 -25.55 1.48 0.26
N CYS A 140 -26.17 0.42 0.78
CA CYS A 140 -27.50 0.03 0.31
C CYS A 140 -28.50 1.12 0.70
#